data_AF-V9LDY3-F1
#
_entry.id   AF-V9LDY3-F1
#
_cell.length_a   1.000
_cell.length_b   1.000
_cell.length_c   1.000
_cell.angle_alpha   90.00
_cell.angle_beta   90.00
_cell.angle_gamma   90.00
#
_symmetry.space_group_name_H-M   'P 1'
#
loop_
_entity.id
_entity.type
_entity.pdbx_description
1 polymer ?
#
loop_
_entity_poly.entity_id
_entity_poly.type
_entity_poly.pdbx_seq_one_letter_code
_entity_poly.pdbx_strand_id
1 'polypeptide(L)'
;MESEREAWMLDSIQRYNDLYVFELQDPTQVIEWIQDRSVCVAGYDTKKRNEILQLSLPPKLCAGVRQGLCPERDFRVEHGGFSNRPVHQLKHVSGTRLLVSAGPPDASLLVWRVGAEERDTIELVSTIHSPEETWPQIATSCSLSPRLLHGSQLNNVKIHDVETQKLLFTLDSALTEPLSGLHLTDSDTFVLCSA
;
A
#
# COMPACT_ATOMS: atom_id res chain seq x y z
N MET A 1 4.64 30.06 4.46
CA MET A 1 4.50 29.04 3.40
C MET A 1 5.69 28.99 2.45
N GLU A 2 5.92 29.97 1.57
CA GLU A 2 7.06 29.90 0.63
C GLU A 2 8.42 29.96 1.37
N SER A 3 8.56 30.84 2.35
CA SER A 3 9.75 30.96 3.21
C SER A 3 10.02 29.74 4.08
N GLU A 4 8.98 29.00 4.50
CA GLU A 4 9.12 27.78 5.31
C GLU A 4 9.57 26.60 4.46
N ARG A 5 9.08 26.51 3.22
CA ARG A 5 9.49 25.49 2.25
C ARG A 5 10.95 25.67 1.85
N GLU A 6 11.38 26.92 1.63
CA GLU A 6 12.77 27.25 1.34
C GLU A 6 13.69 26.90 2.52
N ALA A 7 13.29 27.27 3.74
CA ALA A 7 14.06 26.94 4.95
C ALA A 7 14.20 25.42 5.13
N TRP A 8 13.10 24.68 4.96
CA TRP A 8 13.11 23.21 5.01
C TRP A 8 14.02 22.59 3.94
N MET A 9 13.98 23.12 2.71
CA MET A 9 14.80 22.61 1.61
C MET A 9 16.29 22.82 1.89
N LEU A 10 16.67 24.00 2.37
CA LEU A 10 18.07 24.32 2.72
C LEU A 10 18.59 23.42 3.84
N ASP A 11 17.79 23.20 4.89
CA ASP A 11 18.14 22.29 5.99
C ASP A 11 18.24 20.84 5.50
N SER A 12 17.31 20.40 4.64
CA SER A 12 17.30 19.03 4.10
C SER A 12 18.53 18.73 3.25
N ILE A 13 18.94 19.65 2.37
CA ILE A 13 20.13 19.46 1.52
C ILE A 13 21.41 19.28 2.35
N GLN A 14 21.45 19.82 3.58
CA GLN A 14 22.59 19.65 4.48
C GLN A 14 22.56 18.32 5.26
N ARG A 15 21.40 17.67 5.36
CA ARG A 15 21.20 16.45 6.17
C ARG A 15 21.24 15.15 5.39
N TYR A 16 20.79 15.17 4.14
CA TYR A 16 20.68 13.97 3.31
C TYR A 16 21.85 13.89 2.31
N ASN A 17 22.43 12.69 2.17
CA ASN A 17 23.44 12.44 1.13
C ASN A 17 22.84 12.66 -0.27
N ASP A 18 21.60 12.20 -0.46
CA ASP A 18 20.84 12.37 -1.68
C ASP A 18 19.39 12.73 -1.32
N LEU A 19 18.85 13.80 -1.92
CA LEU A 19 17.48 14.23 -1.75
C LEU A 19 16.81 14.33 -3.13
N TYR A 20 15.77 13.54 -3.33
CA TYR A 20 14.97 13.54 -4.55
C TYR A 20 13.53 13.92 -4.22
N VAL A 21 12.98 14.83 -5.01
CA VAL A 21 11.61 15.33 -4.86
C VAL A 21 10.90 15.10 -6.18
N PHE A 22 9.76 14.41 -6.11
CA PHE A 22 8.90 14.11 -7.25
C PHE A 22 7.51 14.64 -6.97
N GLU A 23 6.85 15.13 -8.01
CA GLU A 23 5.47 15.59 -7.95
C GLU A 23 4.59 14.54 -8.65
N LEU A 24 3.58 14.04 -7.94
CA LEU A 24 2.57 13.17 -8.52
C LEU A 24 1.42 14.02 -9.07
N GLN A 25 0.78 13.51 -10.11
CA GLN A 25 -0.36 14.20 -10.74
C GLN A 25 -1.55 14.36 -9.78
N ASP A 26 -1.83 13.34 -8.98
CA ASP A 26 -2.92 13.32 -8.01
C ASP A 26 -2.39 13.11 -6.58
N PRO A 27 -3.05 13.67 -5.55
CA PRO A 27 -2.70 13.44 -4.16
C PRO A 27 -2.76 11.96 -3.78
N THR A 28 -1.81 11.51 -2.96
CA THR A 28 -1.80 10.16 -2.41
C THR A 28 -1.56 10.17 -0.90
N GLN A 29 -2.14 9.20 -0.20
CA GLN A 29 -1.88 8.93 1.22
C GLN A 29 -1.14 7.61 1.44
N VAL A 30 -0.90 6.85 0.37
CA VAL A 30 -0.30 5.52 0.44
C VAL A 30 0.87 5.41 -0.53
N ILE A 31 1.95 4.83 -0.03
CA ILE A 31 3.08 4.38 -0.84
C ILE A 31 3.49 3.00 -0.34
N GLU A 32 3.48 2.01 -1.22
CA GLU A 32 3.73 0.62 -0.87
C GLU A 32 4.75 0.01 -1.84
N TRP A 33 5.74 -0.70 -1.32
CA TRP A 33 6.68 -1.43 -2.16
C TRP A 33 6.03 -2.68 -2.75
N ILE A 34 6.21 -2.91 -4.05
CA ILE A 34 5.69 -4.11 -4.72
C ILE A 34 6.82 -5.04 -5.20
N GLN A 35 8.03 -4.50 -5.39
CA GLN A 35 9.24 -5.17 -5.83
C GLN A 35 10.47 -4.31 -5.45
N ASP A 36 11.67 -4.73 -5.85
CA ASP A 36 12.92 -4.00 -5.56
C ASP A 36 13.01 -2.61 -6.19
N ARG A 37 12.22 -2.34 -7.24
CA ARG A 37 12.34 -1.11 -8.05
C ARG A 37 11.01 -0.45 -8.41
N SER A 38 9.93 -0.85 -7.75
CA SER A 38 8.62 -0.29 -8.02
C SER A 38 7.83 -0.08 -6.74
N VAL A 39 7.06 0.99 -6.73
CA VAL A 39 6.12 1.34 -5.66
C VAL A 39 4.72 1.44 -6.24
N CYS A 40 3.72 1.17 -5.42
CA CYS A 40 2.33 1.48 -5.71
C CYS A 40 1.87 2.69 -4.92
N VAL A 41 1.13 3.57 -5.61
CA VAL A 41 0.44 4.73 -5.02
C VAL A 41 -1.03 4.67 -5.37
N ALA A 42 -1.87 5.30 -4.56
CA ALA A 42 -3.30 5.37 -4.85
C ALA A 42 -3.96 6.67 -4.37
N GLY A 43 -5.01 7.07 -5.09
CA GLY A 43 -5.87 8.19 -4.72
C GLY A 43 -6.86 7.85 -3.59
N TYR A 44 -7.34 8.88 -2.91
CA TYR A 44 -8.25 8.75 -1.76
C TYR A 44 -9.43 9.74 -1.79
N ASP A 45 -9.81 10.22 -2.97
CA ASP A 45 -10.95 11.12 -3.18
C ASP A 45 -12.29 10.37 -3.03
N THR A 46 -13.28 11.03 -2.42
CA THR A 46 -14.64 10.47 -2.19
C THR A 46 -15.64 10.83 -3.29
N LYS A 47 -15.31 11.77 -4.18
CA LYS A 47 -16.19 12.33 -5.21
C LYS A 47 -15.80 11.90 -6.63
N LYS A 48 -14.58 11.38 -6.83
CA LYS A 48 -14.11 10.85 -8.12
C LYS A 48 -13.53 9.44 -7.98
N ARG A 49 -13.26 8.81 -9.12
CA ARG A 49 -12.49 7.55 -9.17
C ARG A 49 -11.05 7.82 -8.75
N ASN A 50 -10.45 6.86 -8.08
CA ASN A 50 -9.10 6.91 -7.55
C ASN A 50 -8.20 6.03 -8.39
N GLU A 51 -7.13 6.60 -8.92
CA GLU A 51 -6.10 5.83 -9.61
C GLU A 51 -5.33 4.98 -8.60
N ILE A 52 -4.96 3.78 -9.04
CA ILE A 52 -3.96 2.93 -8.40
C ILE A 52 -2.87 2.75 -9.45
N LEU A 53 -1.67 3.20 -9.17
CA LEU A 53 -0.55 3.18 -10.11
C LEU A 53 0.60 2.38 -9.54
N GLN A 54 1.17 1.48 -10.34
CA GLN A 54 2.52 0.97 -10.13
C GLN A 54 3.50 1.89 -10.86
N LEU A 55 4.47 2.40 -10.11
CA LEU A 55 5.48 3.32 -10.58
C LEU A 55 6.87 2.68 -10.42
N SER A 56 7.59 2.55 -11.52
CA SER A 56 9.01 2.19 -11.49
C SER A 56 9.86 3.38 -11.04
N LEU A 57 10.83 3.10 -10.17
CA LEU A 57 11.77 4.10 -9.67
C LEU A 57 12.63 4.64 -10.82
N PRO A 58 12.92 5.96 -10.84
CA PRO A 58 13.95 6.52 -11.70
C PRO A 58 15.28 5.76 -11.55
N PRO A 59 16.00 5.47 -12.65
CA PRO A 59 17.28 4.72 -12.59
C PRO A 59 18.31 5.33 -11.64
N LYS A 60 18.27 6.65 -11.44
CA LYS A 60 19.15 7.39 -10.51
C LYS A 60 18.96 6.99 -9.04
N LEU A 61 17.77 6.51 -8.65
CA LEU A 61 17.51 6.01 -7.29
C LEU A 61 18.03 4.59 -7.08
N CYS A 62 18.29 3.85 -8.17
CA CYS A 62 18.77 2.48 -8.10
C CYS A 62 20.30 2.47 -7.97
N ALA A 63 20.81 2.19 -6.77
CA ALA A 63 22.25 2.09 -6.51
C ALA A 63 22.93 1.10 -7.50
N GLY A 64 23.96 1.57 -8.19
CA GLY A 64 24.77 0.76 -9.12
C GLY A 64 24.56 1.06 -10.61
N VAL A 65 23.56 1.86 -11.00
CA VAL A 65 23.47 2.37 -12.37
C VAL A 65 24.47 3.51 -12.51
N ARG A 66 25.57 3.21 -13.20
CA ARG A 66 26.69 4.09 -13.59
C ARG A 66 26.31 5.57 -13.63
N GLN A 67 27.18 6.41 -13.07
CA GLN A 67 27.21 7.88 -13.09
C GLN A 67 27.29 8.48 -14.53
N GLY A 68 26.43 8.01 -15.43
CA GLY A 68 26.23 8.54 -16.76
C GLY A 68 24.98 9.41 -16.82
N LEU A 69 24.75 9.99 -17.99
CA LEU A 69 23.53 10.72 -18.29
C LEU A 69 22.34 9.75 -18.33
N CYS A 70 21.67 9.53 -17.19
CA CYS A 70 20.36 8.89 -17.18
C CYS A 70 19.31 9.93 -17.64
N PRO A 71 18.72 9.78 -18.84
CA PRO A 71 17.74 10.73 -19.37
C PRO A 71 16.43 10.66 -18.58
N GLU A 72 16.09 9.49 -18.07
CA GLU A 72 14.90 9.24 -17.26
C GLU A 72 15.12 9.75 -15.83
N ARG A 73 14.33 10.76 -15.48
CA ARG A 73 14.42 11.45 -14.19
C ARG A 73 13.23 11.17 -13.29
N ASP A 74 12.07 10.87 -13.87
CA ASP A 74 10.82 10.73 -13.13
C ASP A 74 10.39 9.26 -13.04
N PHE A 75 9.42 9.01 -12.17
CA PHE A 75 8.75 7.72 -12.12
C PHE A 75 8.10 7.41 -13.46
N ARG A 76 8.20 6.15 -13.90
CA ARG A 76 7.45 5.67 -15.05
C ARG A 76 6.31 4.78 -14.57
N VAL A 77 5.10 5.10 -15.03
CA VAL A 77 3.91 4.27 -14.82
C VAL A 77 4.11 2.95 -15.55
N GLU A 78 4.06 1.85 -14.82
CA GLU A 78 4.12 0.49 -15.38
C GLU A 78 2.73 -0.12 -15.52
N HIS A 79 1.90 0.09 -14.49
CA HIS A 79 0.54 -0.44 -14.44
C HIS A 79 -0.42 0.58 -13.85
N GLY A 80 -1.66 0.60 -14.33
CA GLY A 80 -2.71 1.48 -13.87
C GLY A 80 -4.04 0.78 -13.66
N GLY A 81 -4.75 1.15 -12.61
CA GLY A 81 -6.10 0.72 -12.30
C GLY A 81 -6.91 1.84 -11.67
N PHE A 82 -8.20 1.58 -11.48
CA PHE A 82 -9.11 2.56 -10.89
C PHE A 82 -9.99 1.91 -9.83
N SER A 83 -10.02 2.53 -8.65
CA SER A 83 -10.97 2.25 -7.59
C SER A 83 -12.11 3.28 -7.61
N ASN A 84 -13.33 2.80 -7.41
CA ASN A 84 -14.49 3.68 -7.18
C ASN A 84 -14.59 4.11 -5.70
N ARG A 85 -13.64 3.70 -4.87
CA ARG A 85 -13.55 4.00 -3.43
C ARG A 85 -12.21 4.66 -3.11
N PRO A 86 -12.15 5.53 -2.10
CA PRO A 86 -10.90 6.08 -1.61
C PRO A 86 -9.98 4.99 -1.03
N VAL A 87 -8.69 5.03 -1.36
CA VAL A 87 -7.70 4.07 -0.87
C VAL A 87 -6.89 4.70 0.26
N HIS A 88 -7.17 4.29 1.50
CA HIS A 88 -6.47 4.77 2.70
C HIS A 88 -5.34 3.84 3.14
N GLN A 89 -5.40 2.56 2.74
CA GLN A 89 -4.31 1.61 2.90
C GLN A 89 -4.17 0.77 1.64
N LEU A 90 -2.93 0.46 1.27
CA LEU A 90 -2.57 -0.40 0.16
C LEU A 90 -1.40 -1.27 0.61
N LYS A 91 -1.52 -2.58 0.43
CA LYS A 91 -0.49 -3.56 0.81
C LYS A 91 -0.21 -4.52 -0.31
N HIS A 92 1.06 -4.76 -0.59
CA HIS A 92 1.49 -5.82 -1.50
C HIS A 92 1.53 -7.17 -0.79
N VAL A 93 1.03 -8.19 -1.46
CA VAL A 93 1.14 -9.58 -0.99
C VAL A 93 2.41 -10.17 -1.59
N SER A 94 3.44 -10.27 -0.76
CA SER A 94 4.77 -10.74 -1.17
C SER A 94 4.72 -12.10 -1.86
N GLY A 95 5.59 -12.29 -2.85
CA GLY A 95 5.62 -13.49 -3.67
C GLY A 95 4.48 -13.62 -4.69
N THR A 96 3.54 -12.66 -4.72
CA THR A 96 2.42 -12.65 -5.66
C THR A 96 2.35 -11.34 -6.45
N ARG A 97 1.42 -11.26 -7.41
CA ARG A 97 1.04 -10.00 -8.08
C ARG A 97 -0.26 -9.40 -7.52
N LEU A 98 -0.54 -9.66 -6.25
CA LEU A 98 -1.75 -9.17 -5.60
C LEU A 98 -1.48 -7.97 -4.70
N LEU A 99 -2.39 -7.00 -4.76
CA LEU A 99 -2.48 -5.88 -3.82
C LEU A 99 -3.78 -6.01 -3.04
N VAL A 100 -3.78 -5.56 -1.80
CA VAL A 100 -4.99 -5.43 -0.99
C VAL A 100 -5.15 -3.97 -0.60
N SER A 101 -6.33 -3.41 -0.82
CA SER A 101 -6.65 -2.05 -0.38
C SER A 101 -7.79 -2.01 0.63
N ALA A 102 -7.70 -1.06 1.56
CA ALA A 102 -8.76 -0.73 2.52
C ALA A 102 -9.05 0.78 2.52
N GLY A 103 -10.28 1.14 2.84
CA GLY A 103 -10.76 2.51 2.94
C GLY A 103 -12.28 2.59 3.02
N PRO A 104 -12.84 3.77 3.31
CA PRO A 104 -14.29 3.95 3.37
C PRO A 104 -14.97 3.59 2.04
N PRO A 105 -16.27 3.24 2.06
CA PRO A 105 -17.22 3.50 3.14
C PRO A 105 -17.46 2.34 4.11
N ASP A 106 -16.93 1.15 3.85
CA ASP A 106 -17.28 -0.08 4.58
C ASP A 106 -16.03 -0.90 4.94
N ALA A 107 -16.21 -2.01 5.67
CA ALA A 107 -15.13 -2.90 6.07
C ALA A 107 -14.62 -3.87 4.97
N SER A 108 -15.10 -3.74 3.73
CA SER A 108 -14.67 -4.64 2.66
C SER A 108 -13.25 -4.32 2.20
N LEU A 109 -12.48 -5.37 1.96
CA LEU A 109 -11.14 -5.29 1.39
C LEU A 109 -11.20 -5.63 -0.09
N LEU A 110 -10.55 -4.81 -0.91
CA LEU A 110 -10.48 -5.03 -2.36
C LEU A 110 -9.14 -5.68 -2.68
N VAL A 111 -9.19 -6.79 -3.41
CA VAL A 111 -8.01 -7.52 -3.87
C VAL A 111 -7.82 -7.23 -5.35
N TRP A 112 -6.67 -6.67 -5.67
CA TRP A 112 -6.29 -6.27 -7.01
C TRP A 112 -5.20 -7.18 -7.54
N ARG A 113 -5.16 -7.37 -8.84
CA ARG A 113 -4.08 -8.06 -9.54
C ARG A 113 -3.36 -7.08 -10.45
N VAL A 114 -2.06 -6.97 -10.24
CA VAL A 114 -1.16 -6.30 -11.17
C VAL A 114 -0.93 -7.21 -12.37
N GLY A 115 -1.10 -6.65 -13.57
CA GLY A 115 -0.86 -7.32 -14.83
C GLY A 115 0.55 -7.90 -14.95
N ALA A 116 0.70 -8.87 -15.85
CA ALA A 116 2.01 -9.34 -16.30
C ALA A 116 2.71 -8.24 -17.14
N GLU A 117 3.94 -8.46 -17.59
CA GLU A 117 4.67 -7.46 -18.39
C GLU A 117 3.93 -7.00 -19.65
N GLU A 118 3.10 -7.88 -20.23
CA GLU A 118 2.29 -7.62 -21.43
C GLU A 118 0.95 -6.91 -21.15
N ARG A 119 0.62 -6.68 -19.88
CA ARG A 119 -0.63 -6.03 -19.47
C ARG A 119 -0.32 -4.93 -18.50
N ASP A 120 -0.60 -3.70 -18.90
CA ASP A 120 -0.41 -2.47 -18.13
C ASP A 120 -1.57 -2.19 -17.14
N THR A 121 -2.41 -3.18 -16.84
CA THR A 121 -3.61 -3.01 -16.02
C THR A 121 -3.40 -3.47 -14.57
N ILE A 122 -4.06 -2.77 -13.65
CA ILE A 122 -4.33 -3.24 -12.28
C ILE A 122 -5.84 -3.47 -12.19
N GLU A 123 -6.24 -4.72 -12.00
CA GLU A 123 -7.63 -5.15 -12.08
C GLU A 123 -8.15 -5.63 -10.73
N LEU A 124 -9.40 -5.27 -10.39
CA LEU A 124 -10.08 -5.83 -9.24
C LEU A 124 -10.41 -7.31 -9.52
N VAL A 125 -9.89 -8.22 -8.71
CA VAL A 125 -10.11 -9.66 -8.89
C VAL A 125 -11.03 -10.27 -7.83
N SER A 126 -11.10 -9.67 -6.64
CA SER A 126 -12.05 -10.09 -5.62
C SER A 126 -12.28 -9.04 -4.53
N THR A 127 -13.28 -9.30 -3.70
CA THR A 127 -13.63 -8.49 -2.53
C THR A 127 -13.81 -9.41 -1.33
N ILE A 128 -13.10 -9.14 -0.24
CA ILE A 128 -13.30 -9.81 1.05
C ILE A 128 -14.29 -8.95 1.83
N HIS A 129 -15.51 -9.45 1.97
CA HIS A 129 -16.56 -8.76 2.71
C HIS A 129 -16.41 -8.99 4.22
N SER A 130 -16.66 -7.94 4.98
CA SER A 130 -16.64 -7.99 6.44
C SER A 130 -17.88 -7.24 6.96
N PRO A 131 -18.60 -7.77 7.98
CA PRO A 131 -19.87 -7.19 8.44
C PRO A 131 -19.71 -5.89 9.22
N GLU A 132 -18.49 -5.46 9.51
CA GLU A 132 -18.19 -4.29 10.32
C GLU A 132 -18.43 -2.99 9.55
N GLU A 133 -18.77 -1.93 10.27
CA GLU A 133 -19.11 -0.65 9.66
C GLU A 133 -17.88 0.18 9.29
N THR A 134 -16.75 -0.04 9.98
CA THR A 134 -15.52 0.75 9.82
C THR A 134 -14.47 -0.05 9.07
N TRP A 135 -13.83 0.60 8.09
CA TRP A 135 -12.73 0.03 7.33
C TRP A 135 -11.57 -0.40 8.25
N PRO A 136 -10.96 -1.57 8.00
CA PRO A 136 -9.97 -2.14 8.90
C PRO A 136 -8.56 -1.60 8.63
N GLN A 137 -7.70 -1.72 9.64
CA GLN A 137 -6.26 -1.74 9.43
C GLN A 137 -5.88 -3.03 8.69
N ILE A 138 -4.88 -2.98 7.80
CA ILE A 138 -4.39 -4.15 7.06
C ILE A 138 -2.87 -4.29 7.14
N ALA A 139 -2.41 -5.54 7.17
CA ALA A 139 -1.00 -5.92 7.06
C ALA A 139 -0.85 -7.22 6.25
N THR A 140 0.22 -7.30 5.48
CA THR A 140 0.65 -8.49 4.75
C THR A 140 2.03 -8.93 5.25
N SER A 141 2.38 -10.21 5.07
CA SER A 141 3.69 -10.75 5.44
C SER A 141 4.59 -10.89 4.20
N CYS A 142 5.89 -10.78 4.41
CA CYS A 142 6.91 -11.14 3.40
C CYS A 142 7.16 -12.66 3.31
N SER A 143 6.33 -13.49 3.94
CA SER A 143 6.47 -14.95 3.93
C SER A 143 6.06 -15.60 2.60
N LEU A 144 6.42 -16.87 2.42
CA LEU A 144 5.95 -17.71 1.30
C LEU A 144 4.43 -17.91 1.26
N SER A 145 3.71 -17.52 2.31
CA SER A 145 2.25 -17.64 2.37
C SER A 145 1.58 -16.28 2.16
N PRO A 146 0.59 -16.17 1.26
CA PRO A 146 -0.08 -14.91 0.92
C PRO A 146 -1.10 -14.50 1.99
N ARG A 147 -0.63 -14.26 3.23
CA ARG A 147 -1.48 -13.95 4.39
C ARG A 147 -1.78 -12.45 4.47
N LEU A 148 -3.03 -12.14 4.78
CA LEU A 148 -3.54 -10.82 5.08
C LEU A 148 -4.12 -10.81 6.49
N LEU A 149 -3.49 -10.04 7.37
CA LEU A 149 -4.01 -9.69 8.68
C LEU A 149 -4.84 -8.41 8.55
N HIS A 150 -6.05 -8.42 9.10
CA HIS A 150 -6.90 -7.23 9.09
C HIS A 150 -7.84 -7.18 10.29
N GLY A 151 -8.24 -5.97 10.67
CA GLY A 151 -9.22 -5.71 11.72
C GLY A 151 -9.38 -4.22 11.98
N SER A 152 -10.53 -3.81 12.49
CA SER A 152 -10.78 -2.44 12.96
C SER A 152 -10.82 -2.32 14.49
N GLN A 153 -11.03 -3.44 15.20
CA GLN A 153 -11.08 -3.53 16.65
C GLN A 153 -10.39 -4.81 17.14
N LEU A 154 -10.00 -4.87 18.41
CA LEU A 154 -9.32 -6.05 18.98
C LEU A 154 -10.11 -7.36 18.82
N ASN A 155 -11.43 -7.33 18.94
CA ASN A 155 -12.29 -8.51 18.85
C ASN A 155 -12.60 -8.97 17.41
N ASN A 156 -12.11 -8.27 16.38
CA ASN A 156 -12.42 -8.59 14.98
C ASN A 156 -11.17 -8.79 14.11
N VAL A 157 -10.01 -8.95 14.73
CA VAL A 157 -8.76 -9.25 14.03
C VAL A 157 -8.83 -10.64 13.40
N LYS A 158 -8.58 -10.70 12.09
CA LYS A 158 -8.67 -11.92 11.26
C LYS A 158 -7.44 -12.06 10.39
N ILE A 159 -7.09 -13.30 10.05
CA ILE A 159 -6.10 -13.61 9.01
C ILE A 159 -6.79 -14.39 7.89
N HIS A 160 -6.63 -13.92 6.65
CA HIS A 160 -7.06 -14.62 5.45
C HIS A 160 -5.86 -15.05 4.60
N ASP A 161 -6.02 -16.17 3.90
CA ASP A 161 -5.26 -16.44 2.69
C ASP A 161 -5.84 -15.56 1.58
N VAL A 162 -5.03 -14.70 0.96
CA VAL A 162 -5.52 -13.72 -0.03
C VAL A 162 -5.90 -14.39 -1.35
N GLU A 163 -5.17 -15.43 -1.76
CA GLU A 163 -5.42 -16.10 -3.04
C GLU A 163 -6.71 -16.93 -2.98
N THR A 164 -6.88 -17.72 -1.92
CA THR A 164 -8.06 -18.57 -1.76
C THR A 164 -9.20 -17.89 -1.01
N GLN A 165 -8.97 -16.69 -0.45
CA GLN A 165 -9.89 -15.95 0.42
C GLN A 165 -10.37 -16.74 1.64
N LYS A 166 -9.59 -17.73 2.07
CA LYS A 166 -9.97 -18.60 3.18
C LYS A 166 -9.59 -17.92 4.50
N LEU A 167 -10.55 -17.82 5.41
CA LEU A 167 -10.28 -17.44 6.80
C LEU A 167 -9.40 -18.49 7.46
N LEU A 168 -8.23 -18.08 7.94
CA LEU A 168 -7.24 -18.94 8.59
C LEU A 168 -7.28 -18.80 10.11
N PHE A 169 -7.57 -17.60 10.61
CA PHE A 169 -7.55 -17.29 12.03
C PHE A 169 -8.46 -16.11 12.36
N THR A 170 -9.02 -16.14 13.57
CA THR A 170 -9.73 -15.02 14.20
C THR A 170 -9.19 -14.88 15.62
N LEU A 171 -8.86 -13.65 16.03
CA LEU A 171 -8.49 -13.35 17.40
C LEU A 171 -9.73 -13.36 18.28
N ASP A 172 -9.77 -14.27 19.25
CA ASP A 172 -10.82 -14.31 20.26
C ASP A 172 -10.46 -13.36 21.41
N SER A 173 -11.04 -12.16 21.38
CA SER A 173 -10.87 -11.14 22.40
C SER A 173 -12.23 -10.54 22.76
N ALA A 174 -12.48 -10.35 24.05
CA ALA A 174 -13.67 -9.63 24.53
C ALA A 174 -13.51 -8.10 24.42
N LEU A 175 -12.30 -7.61 24.11
CA LEU A 175 -12.00 -6.18 24.04
C LEU A 175 -12.43 -5.60 22.70
N THR A 176 -13.08 -4.44 22.72
CA THR A 176 -13.61 -3.75 21.54
C THR A 176 -12.85 -2.48 21.20
N GLU A 177 -11.61 -2.34 21.69
CA GLU A 177 -10.81 -1.15 21.47
C GLU A 177 -10.46 -1.01 19.97
N PRO A 178 -10.56 0.20 19.40
CA PRO A 178 -10.22 0.44 18.01
C PRO A 178 -8.72 0.25 17.76
N LEU A 179 -8.38 -0.28 16.60
CA LEU A 179 -7.00 -0.49 16.19
C LEU A 179 -6.43 0.74 15.48
N SER A 180 -5.24 1.15 15.90
CA SER A 180 -4.45 2.20 15.26
C SER A 180 -3.41 1.64 14.29
N GLY A 181 -3.02 0.37 14.42
CA GLY A 181 -2.08 -0.29 13.50
C GLY A 181 -1.98 -1.79 13.67
N LEU A 182 -1.56 -2.46 12.59
CA LEU A 182 -1.33 -3.90 12.49
C LEU A 182 -0.02 -4.16 11.75
N HIS A 183 0.72 -5.18 12.16
CA HIS A 183 1.94 -5.62 11.47
C HIS A 183 2.19 -7.11 11.66
N LEU A 184 2.49 -7.83 10.57
CA LEU A 184 2.98 -9.21 10.60
C LEU A 184 4.51 -9.19 10.68
N THR A 185 5.08 -9.73 11.75
CA THR A 185 6.55 -9.78 11.90
C THR A 185 7.15 -11.00 11.21
N ASP A 186 6.40 -12.10 11.16
CA ASP A 186 6.78 -13.34 10.46
C ASP A 186 5.51 -14.12 10.02
N SER A 187 5.62 -15.44 9.84
CA SER A 187 4.50 -16.29 9.46
C SER A 187 3.47 -16.45 10.58
N ASP A 188 3.90 -16.43 11.84
CA ASP A 188 3.11 -16.88 12.99
C ASP A 188 3.01 -15.84 14.11
N THR A 189 3.69 -14.72 13.96
CA THR A 189 3.71 -13.62 14.92
C THR A 189 3.22 -12.32 14.27
N PHE A 190 2.35 -11.61 14.98
CA PHE A 190 1.91 -10.28 14.62
C PHE A 190 1.87 -9.36 15.84
N VAL A 191 1.93 -8.07 15.56
CA VAL A 191 1.78 -7.00 16.56
C VAL A 191 0.60 -6.15 16.16
N LEU A 192 -0.15 -5.72 17.16
CA LEU A 192 -1.27 -4.80 17.01
C LEU A 192 -1.10 -3.64 17.99
N CYS A 193 -1.68 -2.50 17.65
CA CYS A 193 -1.72 -1.31 18.50
C CYS A 193 -3.18 -0.87 18.64
N SER A 194 -3.66 -0.69 19.87
CA SER A 194 -4.92 -0.01 20.16
C SER A 194 -4.68 1.48 20.38
N ALA A 195 -5.73 2.29 20.18
CA ALA A 195 -5.68 3.75 20.35
C ALA A 195 -5.86 4.18 21.81
#